data_AF-A0A1R3KML4-F1
#
_entry.id   AF-A0A1R3KML4-F1
#
_cell.length_a   1.000
_cell.length_b   1.000
_cell.length_c   1.000
_cell.angle_alpha   90.00
_cell.angle_beta   90.00
_cell.angle_gamma   90.00
#
_symmetry.space_group_name_H-M   'P 1'
#
loop_
_entity.id
_entity.type
_entity.pdbx_description
1 polymer ?
#
loop_
_entity_poly.entity_id
_entity_poly.type
_entity_poly.pdbx_seq_one_letter_code
_entity_poly.pdbx_strand_id
1 'polypeptide(L)'
;MICKDKFLIKSTVVHARTTDEDVSSATFVKDDGRYVEENLLKVVLVMPQSEKVKHVEDLKLIKSVLEDDLKVVKGVVKDIVEKVNSKVNELELLLLDAEAKHLFFLMENETLKQEAVVLGKEVMKMANALHRSEQDRETLHQEVTLLRKIEKKLSSGVPSLICLYGSTLQRLSAIPFAFAPLNLRLETVF
;
A
#
# COMPACT_ATOMS: atom_id res chain seq x y z
N MET A 1 -51.93 36.72 20.66
CA MET A 1 -52.30 35.28 20.62
C MET A 1 -51.21 34.54 19.86
N ILE A 2 -50.59 33.50 20.43
CA ILE A 2 -49.56 32.70 19.76
C ILE A 2 -50.23 31.40 19.32
N CYS A 3 -50.41 31.20 18.01
CA CYS A 3 -50.87 29.93 17.46
C CYS A 3 -49.76 28.89 17.67
N LYS A 4 -50.10 27.75 18.26
CA LYS A 4 -49.17 26.64 18.51
C LYS A 4 -49.33 25.51 17.49
N ASP A 5 -50.23 25.69 16.53
CA ASP A 5 -50.54 24.68 15.54
C ASP A 5 -49.35 24.47 14.61
N LYS A 6 -49.21 23.23 14.16
CA LYS A 6 -48.17 22.79 13.26
C LYS A 6 -48.81 21.94 12.18
N PHE A 7 -48.38 22.14 10.94
CA PHE A 7 -48.77 21.29 9.83
C PHE A 7 -47.58 20.44 9.43
N LEU A 8 -47.80 19.15 9.24
CA LEU A 8 -46.82 18.23 8.69
C LEU A 8 -47.26 17.83 7.29
N ILE A 9 -46.43 18.13 6.31
CA ILE A 9 -46.62 17.67 4.93
C ILE A 9 -45.71 16.47 4.73
N LYS A 10 -46.27 15.35 4.27
CA LYS A 10 -45.50 14.16 3.89
C LYS A 10 -45.65 13.92 2.39
N SER A 11 -44.54 13.69 1.71
CA SER A 11 -44.50 13.35 0.29
C SER A 11 -43.66 12.10 0.08
N THR A 12 -44.01 11.30 -0.92
CA THR A 12 -43.23 10.13 -1.32
C THR A 12 -43.30 9.98 -2.85
N VAL A 13 -42.27 9.37 -3.43
CA VAL A 13 -42.24 9.08 -4.86
C VAL A 13 -42.92 7.75 -5.11
N VAL A 14 -43.98 7.76 -5.91
CA VAL A 14 -44.74 6.56 -6.28
C VAL A 14 -44.50 6.20 -7.74
N HIS A 15 -44.79 4.95 -8.10
CA HIS A 15 -44.68 4.51 -9.50
C HIS A 15 -45.82 5.06 -10.35
N ALA A 16 -45.62 5.19 -11.66
CA ALA A 16 -46.60 5.78 -12.59
C ALA A 16 -47.93 5.01 -12.70
N ARG A 17 -47.99 3.77 -12.19
CA ARG A 17 -49.20 2.92 -12.18
C ARG A 17 -49.94 2.91 -10.84
N THR A 18 -49.49 3.71 -9.87
CA THR A 18 -50.13 3.78 -8.55
C THR A 18 -51.48 4.46 -8.68
N THR A 19 -52.56 3.83 -8.23
CA THR A 19 -53.89 4.43 -8.21
C THR A 19 -54.23 4.94 -6.81
N ASP A 20 -55.34 5.68 -6.65
CA ASP A 20 -55.72 6.27 -5.36
C ASP A 20 -55.99 5.19 -4.29
N GLU A 21 -56.48 4.04 -4.72
CA GLU A 21 -56.74 2.87 -3.87
C GLU A 21 -55.46 2.25 -3.28
N ASP A 22 -54.32 2.43 -3.95
CA ASP A 22 -53.00 1.97 -3.48
C ASP A 22 -52.39 2.93 -2.45
N VAL A 23 -52.91 4.17 -2.33
CA VAL A 23 -52.41 5.20 -1.41
C VAL A 23 -53.02 5.01 -0.02
N SER A 24 -52.35 4.21 0.81
CA SER A 24 -52.70 4.02 2.23
C SER A 24 -51.71 4.71 3.16
N SER A 25 -52.02 4.82 4.46
CA SER A 25 -51.09 5.39 5.44
C SER A 25 -49.72 4.69 5.48
N ALA A 26 -49.63 3.44 5.04
CA ALA A 26 -48.38 2.67 4.96
C ALA A 26 -47.40 3.22 3.91
N THR A 27 -47.88 3.91 2.87
CA THR A 27 -47.02 4.51 1.83
C THR A 27 -46.17 5.66 2.37
N PHE A 28 -46.60 6.29 3.48
CA PHE A 28 -45.92 7.40 4.14
C PHE A 28 -45.15 7.00 5.41
N VAL A 29 -44.98 5.70 5.67
CA VAL A 29 -44.12 5.20 6.75
C VAL A 29 -42.70 5.04 6.24
N LYS A 30 -41.75 5.54 7.04
CA LYS A 30 -40.31 5.53 6.74
C LYS A 30 -39.73 4.14 7.06
N ASP A 31 -40.04 3.17 6.21
CA ASP A 31 -39.45 1.84 6.24
C ASP A 31 -38.16 1.81 5.39
N ASP A 32 -37.23 0.93 5.75
CA ASP A 32 -35.94 0.75 5.07
C ASP A 32 -36.13 0.37 3.59
N GLY A 33 -36.16 1.39 2.72
CA GLY A 33 -36.32 1.24 1.26
C GLY A 33 -37.25 2.25 0.60
N ARG A 34 -38.08 3.00 1.36
CA ARG A 34 -38.97 4.04 0.79
C ARG A 34 -38.49 5.45 1.14
N TYR A 35 -38.42 6.31 0.13
CA TYR A 35 -38.12 7.73 0.33
C TYR A 35 -39.40 8.47 0.71
N VAL A 36 -39.46 8.96 1.95
CA VAL A 36 -40.53 9.83 2.46
C VAL A 36 -39.89 11.13 2.93
N GLU A 37 -40.33 12.24 2.34
CA GLU A 37 -39.94 13.59 2.72
C GLU A 37 -41.00 14.19 3.65
N GLU A 38 -40.54 14.85 4.72
CA GLU A 38 -41.39 15.46 5.74
C GLU A 38 -41.06 16.95 5.89
N ASN A 39 -42.07 17.82 5.78
CA ASN A 39 -41.91 19.26 5.94
C ASN A 39 -42.86 19.79 7.02
N LEU A 40 -42.28 20.30 8.11
CA LEU A 40 -43.02 20.82 9.26
C LEU A 40 -43.18 22.34 9.15
N LEU A 41 -44.41 22.77 8.88
CA LEU A 41 -44.77 24.17 8.78
C LEU A 41 -45.30 24.70 10.11
N LYS A 42 -44.85 25.90 10.49
CA LYS A 42 -45.34 26.64 11.65
C LYS A 42 -46.41 27.64 11.22
N VAL A 43 -47.50 27.73 11.98
CA VAL A 43 -48.57 28.69 11.70
C VAL A 43 -48.26 30.03 12.33
N VAL A 44 -48.33 31.09 11.54
CA VAL A 44 -48.22 32.47 12.01
C VAL A 44 -49.56 33.17 11.77
N LEU A 45 -50.22 33.56 12.86
CA LEU A 45 -51.42 34.38 12.79
C LEU A 45 -51.01 35.83 12.54
N VAL A 46 -51.36 36.36 11.37
CA VAL A 46 -51.16 37.77 11.02
C VAL A 46 -52.51 38.46 11.08
N MET A 47 -52.61 39.49 11.93
CA MET A 47 -53.78 40.37 11.95
C MET A 47 -53.68 41.39 10.81
N PRO A 48 -54.79 41.71 10.12
CA PRO A 48 -54.79 42.79 9.14
C PRO A 48 -54.40 44.10 9.84
N GLN A 49 -53.36 44.76 9.33
CA GLN A 49 -52.87 46.01 9.91
C GLN A 49 -53.84 47.14 9.62
N SER A 50 -54.72 47.47 10.57
CA SER A 50 -55.34 48.79 10.62
C SER A 50 -54.32 49.76 11.22
N GLU A 51 -53.94 50.75 10.42
CA GLU A 51 -53.04 51.85 10.76
C GLU A 51 -53.29 52.41 12.17
N LYS A 52 -52.25 52.46 13.01
CA LYS A 52 -51.80 53.65 13.75
C LYS A 52 -50.65 53.33 14.71
N VAL A 53 -49.52 53.95 14.39
CA VAL A 53 -48.29 54.08 15.18
C VAL A 53 -48.59 54.78 16.51
N LYS A 54 -48.31 54.12 17.63
CA LYS A 54 -48.10 54.74 18.95
C LYS A 54 -47.00 53.97 19.68
N HIS A 55 -45.81 54.59 19.78
CA HIS A 55 -44.74 54.41 20.77
C HIS A 55 -43.36 54.60 20.10
N VAL A 56 -42.95 55.86 19.96
CA VAL A 56 -41.61 56.27 19.46
C VAL A 56 -40.55 56.18 20.58
N GLU A 57 -40.98 56.14 21.84
CA GLU A 57 -40.08 56.12 23.01
C GLU A 57 -39.60 54.70 23.35
N ASP A 58 -40.42 53.67 23.17
CA ASP A 58 -40.05 52.27 23.42
C ASP A 58 -38.99 51.76 22.40
N LEU A 59 -39.03 52.29 21.17
CA LEU A 59 -38.06 51.97 20.11
C LEU A 59 -36.62 52.41 20.47
N LYS A 60 -36.47 53.47 21.28
CA LYS A 60 -35.15 54.00 21.66
C LYS A 60 -34.48 53.12 22.72
N LEU A 61 -35.26 52.60 23.67
CA LEU A 61 -34.78 51.66 24.68
C LEU A 61 -34.42 50.30 24.07
N ILE A 62 -35.24 49.81 23.14
CA ILE A 62 -34.98 48.56 22.42
C ILE A 62 -33.66 48.65 21.61
N LYS A 63 -33.39 49.80 20.98
CA LYS A 63 -32.15 50.01 20.23
C LYS A 63 -30.90 49.92 21.11
N SER A 64 -30.90 50.54 22.29
CA SER A 64 -29.75 50.47 23.21
C SER A 64 -29.50 49.06 23.75
N VAL A 65 -30.57 48.32 24.08
CA VAL A 65 -30.44 46.92 24.56
C VAL A 65 -29.88 46.02 23.45
N LEU A 66 -30.38 46.18 22.22
CA LEU A 66 -29.88 45.43 21.06
C LEU A 66 -28.40 45.76 20.74
N GLU A 67 -27.97 47.01 20.92
CA GLU A 67 -26.58 47.41 20.68
C GLU A 67 -25.61 46.77 21.68
N ASP A 68 -26.02 46.60 22.93
CA ASP A 68 -25.18 45.97 23.96
C ASP A 68 -25.11 44.45 23.78
N ASP A 69 -26.22 43.79 23.48
CA ASP A 69 -26.23 42.37 23.11
C ASP A 69 -25.37 42.09 21.86
N LEU A 70 -25.42 42.99 20.87
CA LEU A 70 -24.61 42.86 19.65
C LEU A 70 -23.10 42.98 19.92
N LYS A 71 -22.68 43.82 20.88
CA LYS A 71 -21.26 43.92 21.29
C LYS A 71 -20.78 42.63 21.95
N VAL A 72 -21.61 42.04 22.80
CA VAL A 72 -21.31 40.76 23.46
C VAL A 72 -21.15 39.67 22.39
N VAL A 73 -22.10 39.56 21.46
CA VAL A 73 -22.03 38.59 20.36
C VAL A 73 -20.78 38.81 19.51
N LYS A 74 -20.43 40.06 19.18
CA LYS A 74 -19.23 40.37 18.39
C LYS A 74 -17.93 39.95 19.09
N GLY A 75 -17.85 40.12 20.40
CA GLY A 75 -16.71 39.66 21.20
C GLY A 75 -16.57 38.14 21.15
N VAL A 76 -17.67 37.42 21.42
CA VAL A 76 -17.70 35.95 21.35
C VAL A 76 -17.31 35.43 19.97
N VAL A 77 -17.83 36.05 18.91
CA VAL A 77 -17.48 35.68 17.52
C VAL A 77 -15.99 35.89 17.27
N LYS A 78 -15.40 36.99 17.75
CA LYS A 78 -13.98 37.28 17.58
C LYS A 78 -13.10 36.21 18.25
N ASP A 79 -13.41 35.85 19.49
CA ASP A 79 -12.66 34.83 20.23
C ASP A 79 -12.75 33.45 19.55
N ILE A 80 -13.94 33.10 19.03
CA ILE A 80 -14.14 31.87 18.25
C ILE A 80 -13.29 31.91 16.98
N VAL A 81 -13.29 33.01 16.25
CA VAL A 81 -12.51 33.16 15.00
C VAL A 81 -11.01 33.02 15.29
N GLU A 82 -10.48 33.69 16.32
CA GLU A 82 -9.07 33.58 16.69
C GLU A 82 -8.70 32.13 17.07
N LYS A 83 -9.57 31.44 17.82
CA LYS A 83 -9.37 30.04 18.20
C LYS A 83 -9.46 29.06 17.03
N VAL A 84 -10.35 29.32 16.07
CA VAL A 84 -10.44 28.52 14.84
C VAL A 84 -9.17 28.74 14.01
N ASN A 85 -8.71 29.98 13.88
CA ASN A 85 -7.54 30.32 13.08
C ASN A 85 -6.26 29.67 13.63
N SER A 86 -6.08 29.64 14.96
CA SER A 86 -4.92 28.95 15.56
C SER A 86 -4.93 27.45 15.30
N LYS A 87 -6.10 26.80 15.37
CA LYS A 87 -6.25 25.38 15.05
C LYS A 87 -6.06 25.07 13.56
N VAL A 88 -6.52 25.95 12.68
CA VAL A 88 -6.30 25.80 11.23
C VAL A 88 -4.81 25.80 10.93
N ASN A 89 -4.05 26.75 11.49
CA ASN A 89 -2.60 26.79 11.31
C ASN A 89 -1.88 25.54 11.84
N GLU A 90 -2.32 25.02 13.00
CA GLU A 90 -1.77 23.77 13.55
C GLU A 90 -2.03 22.58 12.62
N LEU A 91 -3.25 22.48 12.06
CA LEU A 91 -3.60 21.44 11.10
C LEU A 91 -2.84 21.57 9.78
N GLU A 92 -2.64 22.79 9.28
CA GLU A 92 -1.83 23.06 8.09
C GLU A 92 -0.39 22.58 8.27
N LEU A 93 0.20 22.82 9.45
CA LEU A 93 1.55 22.36 9.76
C LEU A 93 1.64 20.83 9.82
N LEU A 94 0.65 20.17 10.44
CA LEU A 94 0.59 18.71 10.50
C LEU A 94 0.39 18.08 9.12
N LEU A 95 -0.39 18.73 8.25
CA LEU A 95 -0.61 18.27 6.88
C LEU A 95 0.70 18.30 6.09
N LEU A 96 1.48 19.37 6.18
CA LEU A 96 2.78 19.48 5.52
C LEU A 96 3.77 18.40 5.98
N ASP A 97 3.82 18.11 7.29
CA ASP A 97 4.69 17.04 7.83
C ASP A 97 4.25 15.65 7.33
N ALA A 98 2.94 15.40 7.28
CA ALA A 98 2.40 14.15 6.74
C ALA A 98 2.69 13.99 5.25
N GLU A 99 2.56 15.05 4.45
CA GLU A 99 2.89 15.05 3.03
C GLU A 99 4.38 14.78 2.78
N ALA A 100 5.27 15.41 3.57
CA ALA A 100 6.71 15.18 3.49
C ALA A 100 7.08 13.72 3.81
N LYS A 101 6.48 13.13 4.86
CA LYS A 101 6.67 11.72 5.22
C LYS A 101 6.18 10.77 4.13
N HIS A 102 5.05 11.09 3.50
CA HIS A 102 4.51 10.29 2.40
C HIS A 102 5.45 10.30 1.18
N LEU A 103 5.99 11.45 0.82
CA LEU A 103 6.98 11.57 -0.26
C LEU A 103 8.27 10.78 0.04
N PHE A 104 8.76 10.85 1.28
CA PHE A 104 9.93 10.08 1.69
C PHE A 104 9.69 8.56 1.55
N PHE A 105 8.55 8.09 2.04
CA PHE A 105 8.18 6.67 1.94
C PHE A 105 8.05 6.20 0.49
N LEU A 106 7.47 7.01 -0.40
CA LEU A 106 7.38 6.69 -1.82
C LEU A 106 8.76 6.52 -2.46
N MET A 107 9.69 7.43 -2.17
CA MET A 107 11.06 7.38 -2.71
C MET A 107 11.82 6.12 -2.23
N GLU A 108 11.66 5.76 -0.95
CA GLU A 108 12.24 4.53 -0.39
C GLU A 108 11.63 3.28 -1.07
N ASN A 109 10.31 3.25 -1.26
CA ASN A 109 9.62 2.17 -1.94
C ASN A 109 10.10 1.98 -3.40
N GLU A 110 10.30 3.08 -4.12
CA GLU A 110 10.85 3.05 -5.48
C GLU A 110 12.27 2.50 -5.51
N THR A 111 13.10 2.88 -4.54
CA THR A 111 14.47 2.38 -4.42
C THR A 111 14.48 0.89 -4.15
N LEU A 112 13.68 0.42 -3.18
CA LEU A 112 13.53 -1.01 -2.88
C LEU A 112 13.01 -1.82 -4.08
N LYS A 113 12.10 -1.25 -4.87
CA LYS A 113 11.64 -1.88 -6.13
C LYS A 113 12.79 -2.03 -7.13
N GLN A 114 13.64 -1.03 -7.28
CA GLN A 114 14.79 -1.10 -8.18
C GLN A 114 15.80 -2.15 -7.70
N GLU A 115 16.10 -2.19 -6.40
CA GLU A 115 16.98 -3.21 -5.80
C GLU A 115 16.43 -4.61 -6.00
N ALA A 116 15.13 -4.82 -5.78
CA ALA A 116 14.47 -6.09 -6.01
C ALA A 116 14.58 -6.55 -7.49
N VAL A 117 14.51 -5.63 -8.45
CA VAL A 117 14.74 -5.94 -9.87
C VAL A 117 16.18 -6.36 -10.14
N VAL A 118 17.16 -5.70 -9.52
CA VAL A 118 18.58 -6.06 -9.67
C VAL A 118 18.83 -7.45 -9.08
N LEU A 119 18.38 -7.71 -7.86
CA LEU A 119 18.47 -9.01 -7.21
C LEU A 119 17.77 -10.11 -8.03
N GLY A 120 16.60 -9.83 -8.59
CA GLY A 120 15.90 -10.77 -9.48
C GLY A 120 16.73 -11.16 -10.72
N LYS A 121 17.46 -10.20 -11.31
CA LYS A 121 18.39 -10.47 -12.43
C LYS A 121 19.57 -11.33 -11.99
N GLU A 122 20.12 -11.11 -10.80
CA GLU A 122 21.22 -11.92 -10.26
C GLU A 122 20.78 -13.34 -9.95
N VAL A 123 19.61 -13.51 -9.33
CA VAL A 123 19.00 -14.82 -9.08
C VAL A 123 18.81 -15.58 -10.39
N MET A 124 18.32 -14.94 -11.44
CA MET A 124 18.17 -15.56 -12.76
C MET A 124 19.52 -16.01 -13.35
N LYS A 125 20.58 -15.21 -13.20
CA LYS A 125 21.94 -15.60 -13.62
C LYS A 125 22.44 -16.82 -12.85
N MET A 126 22.25 -16.83 -11.53
CA MET A 126 22.65 -17.96 -10.68
C MET A 126 21.88 -19.23 -11.03
N ALA A 127 20.57 -19.14 -11.25
CA ALA A 127 19.74 -20.27 -11.68
C ALA A 127 20.24 -20.86 -13.01
N ASN A 128 20.56 -19.99 -13.99
CA ASN A 128 21.12 -20.44 -15.26
C ASN A 128 22.51 -21.09 -15.10
N ALA A 129 23.36 -20.56 -14.23
CA ALA A 129 24.68 -21.14 -13.95
C ALA A 129 24.58 -22.49 -13.23
N LEU A 130 23.65 -22.62 -12.28
CA LEU A 130 23.35 -23.87 -11.59
C LEU A 130 22.89 -24.94 -12.58
N HIS A 131 21.96 -24.60 -13.47
CA HIS A 131 21.47 -25.54 -14.48
C HIS A 131 22.59 -26.07 -15.40
N ARG A 132 23.53 -25.20 -15.81
CA ARG A 132 24.72 -25.63 -16.59
C ARG A 132 25.61 -26.58 -15.79
N SER A 133 25.90 -26.24 -14.53
CA SER A 133 26.71 -27.07 -13.64
C SER A 133 26.11 -28.46 -13.41
N GLU A 134 24.78 -28.54 -13.30
CA GLU A 134 24.05 -29.81 -13.20
C GLU A 134 24.22 -30.65 -14.46
N GLN A 135 24.09 -30.05 -15.64
CA GLN A 135 24.28 -30.72 -16.92
C GLN A 135 25.72 -31.23 -17.10
N ASP A 136 26.72 -30.43 -16.70
CA ASP A 136 28.13 -30.83 -16.73
C ASP A 136 28.38 -32.01 -15.78
N ARG A 137 27.80 -31.98 -14.58
CA ARG A 137 27.88 -33.07 -13.60
C ARG A 137 27.27 -34.37 -14.14
N GLU A 138 26.15 -34.30 -14.83
CA GLU A 138 25.54 -35.48 -15.47
C GLU A 138 26.42 -36.05 -16.56
N THR A 139 27.01 -35.19 -17.40
CA THR A 139 27.93 -35.58 -18.45
C THR A 139 29.16 -36.29 -17.88
N LEU A 140 29.80 -35.70 -16.86
CA LEU A 140 30.92 -36.31 -16.15
C LEU A 140 30.54 -37.64 -15.48
N HIS A 141 29.33 -37.73 -14.92
CA HIS A 141 28.85 -38.98 -14.32
C HIS A 141 28.72 -40.11 -15.36
N GLN A 142 28.28 -39.80 -16.58
CA GLN A 142 28.23 -40.74 -17.69
C GLN A 142 29.63 -41.20 -18.09
N GLU A 143 30.58 -40.27 -18.26
CA GLU A 143 31.97 -40.58 -18.60
C GLU A 143 32.65 -41.48 -17.56
N VAL A 144 32.54 -41.13 -16.28
CA VAL A 144 33.09 -41.93 -15.17
C VAL A 144 32.47 -43.33 -15.15
N THR A 145 31.18 -43.45 -15.44
CA THR A 145 30.49 -44.75 -15.51
C THR A 145 31.02 -45.60 -16.66
N LEU A 146 31.32 -45.01 -17.82
CA LEU A 146 31.94 -45.71 -18.94
C LEU A 146 33.35 -46.18 -18.60
N LEU A 147 34.18 -45.33 -17.98
CA LEU A 147 35.53 -45.68 -17.55
C LEU A 147 35.53 -46.87 -16.58
N ARG A 148 34.65 -46.89 -15.59
CA ARG A 148 34.50 -48.04 -14.67
C ARG A 148 34.12 -49.33 -15.40
N LYS A 149 33.30 -49.26 -16.46
CA LYS A 149 32.96 -50.45 -17.27
C LYS A 149 34.17 -50.96 -18.05
N ILE A 150 35.01 -50.06 -18.57
CA ILE A 150 36.25 -50.42 -19.26
C ILE A 150 37.25 -51.03 -18.28
N GLU A 151 37.45 -50.43 -17.10
CA GLU A 151 38.32 -50.95 -16.05
C GLU A 151 37.93 -52.37 -15.62
N LYS A 152 36.64 -52.64 -15.41
CA LYS A 152 36.13 -53.99 -15.11
C LYS A 152 36.41 -55.01 -16.21
N LYS A 153 36.39 -54.60 -17.48
CA LYS A 153 36.74 -55.47 -18.61
C LYS A 153 38.23 -55.76 -18.67
N LEU A 154 39.07 -54.79 -18.31
CA LEU A 154 40.52 -55.00 -18.22
C LEU A 154 40.92 -55.82 -16.99
N SER A 155 40.24 -55.71 -15.85
CA SER A 155 40.59 -56.46 -14.63
C SER A 155 40.19 -57.94 -14.67
N SER A 156 39.27 -58.35 -15.55
CA SER A 156 38.96 -59.76 -15.81
C SER A 156 39.97 -60.48 -16.73
N GLY A 157 41.05 -59.80 -17.16
CA GLY A 157 42.18 -60.39 -17.88
C GLY A 157 43.50 -59.75 -17.46
N VAL A 158 44.27 -60.43 -16.61
CA VAL A 158 45.51 -59.92 -15.97
C VAL A 158 46.74 -60.06 -16.90
N PRO A 159 47.84 -59.27 -16.80
CA PRO A 159 48.01 -57.85 -16.45
C PRO A 159 48.78 -57.03 -17.52
N SER A 160 48.89 -55.72 -17.25
CA SER A 160 49.94 -54.79 -17.70
C SER A 160 50.01 -54.42 -19.18
N LEU A 161 49.52 -53.21 -19.50
CA LEU A 161 50.34 -52.27 -20.26
C LEU A 161 50.01 -50.85 -19.80
N ILE A 162 51.05 -50.17 -19.35
CA ILE A 162 51.10 -48.75 -19.03
C ILE A 162 50.54 -47.99 -20.25
N CYS A 163 49.29 -47.54 -20.18
CA CYS A 163 48.74 -46.65 -21.20
C CYS A 163 49.02 -45.21 -20.77
N LEU A 164 50.11 -44.69 -21.33
CA LEU A 164 50.40 -43.26 -21.37
C LEU A 164 49.19 -42.53 -21.99
N TYR A 165 48.41 -41.82 -21.18
CA TYR A 165 47.50 -40.80 -21.69
C TYR A 165 47.63 -39.53 -20.86
N GLY A 166 48.82 -38.93 -20.98
CA GLY A 166 49.07 -37.54 -20.65
C GLY A 166 48.92 -36.68 -21.90
N SER A 167 47.67 -36.37 -22.28
CA SER A 167 47.32 -35.34 -23.28
C SER A 167 45.91 -34.89 -22.89
N THR A 168 45.65 -33.79 -22.18
CA THR A 168 45.98 -32.41 -22.54
C THR A 168 45.92 -31.51 -21.28
N LEU A 169 47.06 -31.28 -20.64
CA LEU A 169 47.24 -30.11 -19.77
C LEU A 169 48.23 -29.17 -20.45
N GLN A 170 47.72 -28.49 -21.47
CA GLN A 170 48.39 -27.38 -22.11
C GLN A 170 48.26 -26.18 -21.17
N ARG A 171 49.35 -25.92 -20.42
CA ARG A 171 49.70 -24.73 -19.61
C ARG A 171 50.01 -25.12 -18.17
N LEU A 172 51.29 -25.33 -17.88
CA LEU A 172 52.05 -24.54 -16.89
C LEU A 172 53.53 -24.96 -16.94
N SER A 173 54.34 -24.01 -17.41
CA SER A 173 55.78 -23.78 -17.21
C SER A 173 56.65 -24.86 -16.54
N ALA A 174 57.60 -25.36 -17.34
CA ALA A 174 59.03 -25.53 -17.06
C ALA A 174 59.49 -25.87 -15.61
N ILE A 175 59.86 -27.14 -15.39
CA ILE A 175 60.87 -27.54 -14.40
C ILE A 175 61.67 -28.72 -15.02
N PRO A 176 63.01 -28.63 -15.19
CA PRO A 176 63.81 -29.78 -15.58
C PRO A 176 64.30 -30.51 -14.32
N PHE A 177 63.85 -31.75 -14.10
CA PHE A 177 64.49 -32.65 -13.13
C PHE A 177 65.42 -33.62 -13.87
N ALA A 178 66.70 -33.52 -13.54
CA ALA A 178 67.77 -34.37 -14.03
C ALA A 178 67.67 -35.79 -13.44
N PHE A 179 67.92 -36.77 -14.30
CA PHE A 179 68.08 -38.18 -13.94
C PHE A 179 69.44 -38.39 -13.24
N ALA A 180 69.43 -39.11 -12.10
CA ALA A 180 70.62 -39.73 -11.52
C ALA A 180 70.33 -41.23 -11.28
N PRO A 181 71.22 -42.16 -11.67
CA PRO A 181 71.02 -43.59 -11.40
C PRO A 181 71.57 -43.98 -10.03
N LEU A 182 70.74 -44.64 -9.22
CA LEU A 182 71.15 -45.32 -7.99
C LEU A 182 71.93 -46.60 -8.36
N ASN A 183 73.26 -46.53 -8.20
CA ASN A 183 74.12 -47.70 -8.05
C ASN A 183 74.54 -47.74 -6.58
N LEU A 184 73.99 -48.67 -5.80
CA LEU A 184 74.49 -48.97 -4.45
C LEU A 184 74.86 -50.44 -4.38
N ARG A 185 76.18 -50.62 -4.47
CA ARG A 185 76.95 -51.85 -4.38
C ARG A 185 77.03 -52.26 -2.91
N LEU A 186 76.74 -53.52 -2.63
CA LEU A 186 76.99 -54.19 -1.34
C LEU A 186 78.49 -54.17 -1.00
N GLU A 187 78.85 -53.72 0.20
CA GLU A 187 80.00 -54.26 0.94
C GLU A 187 79.67 -54.33 2.44
N THR A 188 79.69 -55.56 2.94
CA THR A 188 79.90 -55.96 4.33
C THR A 188 81.38 -56.33 4.46
N VAL A 189 82.06 -55.96 5.55
CA VAL A 189 83.01 -56.77 6.34
C VAL A 189 83.78 -55.88 7.33
N PHE A 190 83.64 -56.26 8.62
CA PHE A 190 84.49 -56.11 9.82
C PHE A 190 85.28 -54.81 10.09
#